data_AF-A0A942RPB7-F1
#
_entry.id   AF-A0A942RPB7-F1
#
_cell.length_a   1.000
_cell.length_b   1.000
_cell.length_c   1.000
_cell.angle_alpha   90.00
_cell.angle_beta   90.00
_cell.angle_gamma   90.00
#
_symmetry.space_group_name_H-M   'P 1'
#
loop_
_entity.id
_entity.type
_entity.pdbx_description
1 polymer ?
#
loop_
_entity_poly.entity_id
_entity_poly.type
_entity_poly.pdbx_seq_one_letter_code
_entity_poly.pdbx_strand_id
1 'polypeptide(L)'
;MTDNNRIEISLSKAKLTKLLIFSVLFLLGGLWMIISNPQTSNPVFNNPVLKTIAFYGSTIMGLFGIYFFTKKLFDKEPGLILSEQGICDN
;
A
#
# COMPACT_ATOMS: atom_id res chain seq x y z
N MET A 1 -19.35 29.43 -21.07
CA MET A 1 -17.88 29.47 -21.18
C MET A 1 -17.42 28.03 -21.09
N THR A 2 -16.74 27.55 -22.13
CA THR A 2 -16.42 26.14 -22.37
C THR A 2 -15.29 25.65 -21.44
N ASP A 3 -15.62 24.70 -20.56
CA ASP A 3 -14.71 23.93 -19.68
C ASP A 3 -13.78 22.99 -20.48
N ASN A 4 -13.04 23.52 -21.46
CA ASN A 4 -12.29 22.73 -22.44
C ASN A 4 -10.85 22.37 -22.02
N ASN A 5 -10.41 22.72 -20.80
CA ASN A 5 -8.99 22.58 -20.41
C ASN A 5 -8.76 21.78 -19.13
N ARG A 6 -9.70 20.89 -18.76
CA ARG A 6 -9.52 19.97 -17.63
C ARG A 6 -8.96 18.64 -18.11
N ILE A 7 -7.68 18.39 -17.86
CA ILE A 7 -7.03 17.11 -18.17
C ILE A 7 -7.03 16.26 -16.89
N GLU A 8 -7.79 15.17 -16.92
CA GLU A 8 -7.84 14.20 -15.84
C GLU A 8 -6.86 13.06 -16.10
N ILE A 9 -5.93 12.84 -15.18
CA ILE A 9 -5.02 11.69 -15.21
C ILE A 9 -5.57 10.65 -14.24
N SER A 10 -6.27 9.66 -14.78
CA SER A 10 -6.75 8.53 -13.99
C SER A 10 -5.59 7.66 -13.53
N LEU A 11 -5.65 7.23 -12.28
CA LEU A 11 -4.70 6.27 -11.74
C LEU A 11 -4.92 4.90 -12.40
N SER A 12 -3.86 4.29 -12.91
CA SER A 12 -3.97 2.98 -13.55
C SER A 12 -4.40 1.92 -12.53
N LYS A 13 -5.59 1.36 -12.71
CA LYS A 13 -6.14 0.30 -11.85
C LYS A 13 -5.19 -0.89 -11.74
N ALA A 14 -4.50 -1.25 -12.83
CA ALA A 14 -3.51 -2.33 -12.83
C ALA A 14 -2.33 -2.07 -11.87
N LYS A 15 -1.87 -0.81 -11.75
CA LYS A 15 -0.80 -0.46 -10.79
C LYS A 15 -1.31 -0.55 -9.35
N LEU A 16 -2.52 -0.06 -9.08
CA LEU A 16 -3.16 -0.17 -7.77
C LEU A 16 -3.40 -1.62 -7.36
N THR A 17 -3.85 -2.49 -8.27
CA THR A 17 -4.01 -3.92 -7.98
C THR A 17 -2.69 -4.59 -7.64
N LYS A 18 -1.59 -4.26 -8.35
CA LYS A 18 -0.25 -4.78 -7.99
C LYS A 18 0.16 -4.36 -6.58
N LEU A 19 -0.02 -3.08 -6.25
CA LEU A 19 0.25 -2.55 -4.90
C LEU A 19 -0.59 -3.26 -3.83
N LEU A 20 -1.86 -3.51 -4.10
CA LEU A 20 -2.73 -4.27 -3.20
C LEU A 20 -2.24 -5.70 -2.99
N ILE A 21 -1.81 -6.39 -4.04
CA ILE A 21 -1.21 -7.74 -3.92
C ILE A 21 0.03 -7.69 -3.03
N PHE A 22 0.91 -6.70 -3.20
CA PHE A 22 2.06 -6.53 -2.30
C PHE A 22 1.63 -6.32 -0.85
N SER A 23 0.63 -5.48 -0.58
CA SER A 23 0.12 -5.28 0.77
C SER A 23 -0.43 -6.58 1.39
N VAL A 24 -1.13 -7.40 0.61
CA VAL A 24 -1.59 -8.72 1.07
C VAL A 24 -0.41 -9.63 1.39
N LEU A 25 0.63 -9.67 0.55
CA LEU A 25 1.83 -10.47 0.81
C LEU A 25 2.55 -10.02 2.11
N PHE A 26 2.65 -8.71 2.34
CA PHE A 26 3.21 -8.18 3.58
C PHE A 26 2.39 -8.60 4.81
N LEU A 27 1.06 -8.53 4.73
CA LEU A 27 0.20 -8.97 5.82
C LEU A 27 0.37 -10.47 6.11
N LEU A 28 0.37 -11.30 5.06
CA LEU A 28 0.56 -12.75 5.19
C LEU A 28 1.94 -13.07 5.77
N GLY A 29 2.99 -12.36 5.34
CA GLY A 29 4.33 -12.49 5.89
C GLY A 29 4.39 -12.15 7.38
N GLY A 30 3.74 -11.05 7.80
CA GLY A 30 3.64 -10.67 9.21
C GLY A 30 2.90 -11.71 10.05
N LEU A 31 1.76 -12.20 9.58
CA LEU A 31 1.00 -13.26 10.24
C LEU A 31 1.79 -14.56 10.34
N TRP A 32 2.49 -14.94 9.26
CA TRP A 32 3.34 -16.13 9.24
C TRP A 32 4.45 -16.06 10.28
N MET A 33 5.04 -14.88 10.51
CA MET A 33 6.05 -14.68 11.56
C MET A 33 5.51 -14.91 12.97
N ILE A 34 4.24 -14.56 13.26
CA ILE A 34 3.62 -14.87 14.56
C ILE A 34 3.39 -16.37 14.69
N ILE A 35 2.73 -16.97 13.69
CA ILE A 35 2.23 -18.35 13.77
C ILE A 35 3.40 -19.33 13.84
N SER A 36 4.41 -19.11 13.00
CA SER A 36 5.53 -20.05 12.90
C SER A 36 6.64 -19.77 13.91
N ASN A 37 6.70 -18.54 14.46
CA ASN A 37 7.79 -18.03 15.31
C ASN A 37 9.16 -18.61 14.94
N PRO A 38 9.64 -18.39 13.70
CA PRO A 38 10.77 -19.13 13.16
C PRO A 38 12.02 -18.90 14.01
N GLN A 39 12.60 -19.96 14.55
CA GLN A 39 13.91 -19.90 15.19
C GLN A 39 14.99 -20.17 14.15
N THR A 40 16.04 -19.37 14.21
CA THR A 40 17.14 -19.41 13.25
C THR A 40 18.47 -19.37 13.98
N SER A 41 19.46 -20.06 13.44
CA SER A 41 20.83 -20.08 13.98
C SER A 41 21.52 -18.73 13.83
N ASN A 42 21.02 -17.85 12.94
CA ASN A 42 21.58 -16.52 12.77
C ASN A 42 21.15 -15.58 13.91
N PRO A 43 22.08 -15.06 14.73
CA PRO A 43 21.77 -14.24 15.89
C PRO A 43 21.04 -12.93 15.53
N VAL A 44 21.23 -12.39 14.32
CA VAL A 44 20.54 -11.18 13.87
C VAL A 44 19.05 -11.44 13.69
N PHE A 45 18.70 -12.50 12.97
CA PHE A 45 17.30 -12.86 12.69
C PHE A 45 16.61 -13.55 13.87
N ASN A 46 17.37 -14.06 14.84
CA ASN A 46 16.83 -14.56 16.11
C ASN A 46 16.68 -13.47 17.18
N ASN A 47 17.05 -12.22 16.88
CA ASN A 47 16.89 -11.11 17.82
C ASN A 47 15.39 -10.80 18.03
N PRO A 48 14.87 -10.88 19.27
CA PRO A 48 13.45 -10.68 19.55
C PRO A 48 12.97 -9.27 19.17
N VAL A 49 13.81 -8.25 19.30
CA VAL A 49 13.46 -6.87 18.92
C VAL A 49 13.27 -6.76 17.41
N LEU A 50 14.19 -7.33 16.63
CA LEU A 50 14.11 -7.29 15.17
C LEU A 50 12.89 -8.05 14.67
N LYS A 51 12.61 -9.23 15.22
CA LYS A 51 11.41 -10.03 14.88
C LYS A 51 10.13 -9.26 15.19
N THR A 52 10.10 -8.56 16.33
CA THR A 52 8.97 -7.73 16.75
C THR A 52 8.74 -6.57 15.78
N ILE A 53 9.80 -5.83 15.43
CA ILE A 53 9.72 -4.72 14.46
C ILE A 53 9.29 -5.23 13.08
N ALA A 54 9.87 -6.33 12.61
CA ALA A 54 9.51 -6.92 11.33
C ALA A 54 8.05 -7.38 11.30
N PHE A 55 7.56 -7.98 12.38
CA PHE A 55 6.17 -8.36 12.54
C PHE A 55 5.23 -7.14 12.49
N TYR A 56 5.44 -6.15 13.37
CA TYR A 56 4.57 -4.97 13.42
C TYR A 56 4.64 -4.19 12.11
N GLY A 57 5.85 -3.99 11.57
CA GLY A 57 6.07 -3.28 10.32
C GLY A 57 5.35 -3.94 9.14
N SER A 58 5.49 -5.25 8.97
CA SER A 58 4.83 -5.99 7.89
C SER A 58 3.30 -6.02 8.03
N THR A 59 2.80 -6.21 9.26
CA THR A 59 1.35 -6.24 9.53
C THR A 59 0.70 -4.88 9.33
N ILE A 60 1.30 -3.82 9.86
CA ILE A 60 0.81 -2.45 9.72
C ILE A 60 0.83 -2.03 8.26
N MET A 61 1.94 -2.27 7.56
CA MET A 61 2.07 -1.96 6.12
C MET A 61 1.05 -2.73 5.29
N GLY A 62 0.82 -4.00 5.61
CA GLY A 62 -0.18 -4.83 4.95
C GLY A 62 -1.61 -4.32 5.18
N LEU A 63 -2.00 -4.07 6.42
CA LEU A 63 -3.34 -3.58 6.77
C LEU A 63 -3.63 -2.20 6.16
N PHE A 64 -2.74 -1.23 6.36
CA PHE A 64 -2.92 0.11 5.79
C PHE A 64 -2.88 0.07 4.28
N GLY A 65 -1.94 -0.67 3.68
CA GLY A 65 -1.86 -0.81 2.23
C GLY A 65 -3.15 -1.39 1.64
N ILE A 66 -3.68 -2.47 2.23
CA ILE A 66 -4.97 -3.02 1.81
C ILE A 66 -6.07 -1.97 1.94
N TYR A 67 -6.20 -1.30 3.09
CA TYR A 67 -7.24 -0.29 3.32
C TYR A 67 -7.17 0.86 2.30
N PHE A 68 -6.01 1.48 2.14
CA PHE A 68 -5.84 2.62 1.24
C PHE A 68 -5.98 2.22 -0.24
N PHE A 69 -5.34 1.12 -0.68
CA PHE A 69 -5.41 0.73 -2.08
C PHE A 69 -6.76 0.15 -2.47
N THR A 70 -7.46 -0.57 -1.58
CA THR A 70 -8.85 -0.97 -1.86
C THR A 70 -9.74 0.26 -2.01
N LYS A 71 -9.69 1.20 -1.05
CA LYS A 71 -10.44 2.46 -1.14
C LYS A 71 -10.16 3.20 -2.45
N LYS A 72 -8.89 3.39 -2.79
CA LYS A 72 -8.45 4.08 -4.02
C LYS A 72 -8.84 3.32 -5.31
N LEU A 73 -8.96 1.99 -5.27
CA LEU A 73 -9.35 1.17 -6.43
C LEU A 73 -10.84 1.28 -6.75
N PHE A 74 -11.68 1.44 -5.72
CA PHE A 74 -13.12 1.68 -5.86
C PHE A 74 -13.49 3.15 -6.01
N ASP A 75 -12.54 4.04 -5.74
CA ASP A 75 -12.69 5.45 -6.03
C ASP A 75 -12.81 5.70 -7.53
N LYS A 76 -13.71 6.60 -7.91
CA LYS A 76 -13.93 7.02 -9.29
C LYS A 76 -13.26 8.36 -9.60
N GLU A 77 -12.72 9.02 -8.58
CA GLU A 77 -12.08 10.31 -8.74
C GLU A 77 -10.74 10.18 -9.49
N PRO A 78 -10.46 11.08 -10.45
CA PRO A 78 -9.18 11.09 -11.16
C PRO A 78 -8.04 11.37 -10.17
N GLY A 79 -6.90 10.73 -10.37
CA GLY A 79 -5.77 10.85 -9.45
C GLY A 79 -5.17 12.25 -9.48
N LEU A 80 -4.98 12.80 -10.67
CA LEU A 80 -4.50 14.17 -10.86
C LEU A 80 -5.45 14.94 -11.77
N ILE A 81 -5.78 16.17 -11.39
CA ILE A 81 -6.58 17.09 -12.19
C ILE A 81 -5.68 18.27 -12.55
N LEU A 82 -5.37 18.42 -13.84
CA LEU A 82 -4.82 19.68 -14.35
C LEU A 82 -5.99 20.59 -14.73
N SER A 83 -6.06 21.76 -14.08
CA SER A 83 -6.96 22.84 -14.49
C SER A 83 -6.17 24.14 -14.68
N GLU A 84 -6.82 25.18 -15.19
CA GLU A 84 -6.18 26.49 -15.37
C GLU A 84 -5.74 27.15 -14.04
N GLN A 85 -6.28 26.67 -12.92
CA GLN A 85 -5.90 27.09 -11.56
C GLN A 85 -4.65 26.37 -11.03
N GLY A 86 -4.15 25.34 -11.72
CA GLY A 86 -2.96 24.59 -11.35
C GLY A 86 -3.14 23.07 -11.31
N ILE A 87 -2.24 22.40 -10.58
CA ILE A 87 -2.26 20.95 -10.39
C ILE A 87 -2.95 20.65 -9.06
N CYS A 88 -4.08 19.95 -9.12
CA CYS A 88 -4.77 19.43 -7.95
C CYS A 88 -4.60 17.91 -7.88
N ASP A 89 -4.14 17.42 -6.72
CA ASP A 89 -4.00 15.99 -6.40
C ASP A 89 -5.10 15.59 -5.40
N ASN A 90 -5.65 14.39 -5.55
CA ASN A 90 -6.68 13.81 -4.68
C ASN A 90 -6.22 12.45 -4.14
#